data_AF-X1IEN1-F1
#
_entry.id   AF-X1IEN1-F1
#
_cell.length_a   1.000
_cell.length_b   1.000
_cell.length_c   1.000
_cell.angle_alpha   90.00
_cell.angle_beta   90.00
_cell.angle_gamma   90.00
#
_symmetry.space_group_name_H-M   'P 1'
#
loop_
_entity.id
_entity.type
_entity.pdbx_description
1 polymer ?
#
loop_
_entity_poly.entity_id
_entity_poly.type
_entity_poly.pdbx_seq_one_letter_code
_entity_poly.pdbx_strand_id
1 'polypeptide(L)'
;MEHEFTKKIKEILEKNFGNISDRVFSESDIIQYLNIKTKSASKGSKSRGSFANLYAVYVLVEDYLSKEFHKTGKYAEYEGAVFTNIFKRQRELPFGQKLQNHALNHRMNEEFKKYFRTCDFIPILR
;
A
#
# COMPACT_ATOMS: atom_id res chain seq x y z
N MET A 1 11.04 10.52 7.32
CA MET A 1 10.45 11.10 8.55
C MET A 1 9.97 9.95 9.41
N GLU A 2 10.58 9.77 10.58
CA GLU A 2 10.11 8.76 11.54
C GLU A 2 8.93 9.29 12.35
N HIS A 3 8.01 8.40 12.68
CA HIS A 3 6.90 8.61 13.60
C HIS A 3 6.62 7.32 14.36
N GLU A 4 5.68 7.35 15.30
CA GLU A 4 5.39 6.21 16.17
C GLU A 4 5.14 4.91 15.40
N PHE A 5 4.33 4.96 14.34
CA PHE A 5 4.05 3.77 13.51
C PHE A 5 5.26 3.29 12.67
N THR A 6 6.29 4.13 12.45
CA THR A 6 7.51 3.71 11.74
C THR A 6 8.21 2.56 12.47
N LYS A 7 8.16 2.54 13.81
CA LYS A 7 8.71 1.45 14.61
C LYS A 7 8.06 0.12 14.24
N LYS A 8 6.74 0.11 14.03
CA LYS A 8 6.02 -1.11 13.66
C LYS A 8 6.41 -1.63 12.28
N ILE A 9 6.62 -0.72 11.33
CA ILE A 9 7.12 -1.07 9.99
C ILE A 9 8.52 -1.69 10.11
N LYS A 10 9.44 -1.06 10.85
CA LYS A 10 10.79 -1.57 11.06
C LYS A 10 10.81 -2.95 11.73
N GLU A 11 10.01 -3.16 12.76
CA GLU A 11 9.86 -4.49 13.40
C GLU A 11 9.42 -5.58 12.41
N ILE A 12 8.46 -5.27 11.53
CA ILE A 12 7.99 -6.21 10.50
C ILE A 12 9.12 -6.51 9.52
N LEU A 13 9.86 -5.48 9.08
CA LEU A 13 10.95 -5.66 8.13
C LEU A 13 12.11 -6.44 8.75
N GLU A 14 12.49 -6.14 9.99
CA GLU A 14 13.53 -6.88 10.71
C GLU A 14 13.17 -8.36 10.84
N LYS A 15 11.91 -8.66 11.20
CA LYS A 15 11.42 -10.04 11.29
C LYS A 15 11.51 -10.81 9.96
N ASN A 16 11.29 -10.14 8.82
CA ASN A 16 11.24 -10.81 7.51
C ASN A 16 12.55 -10.75 6.72
N PHE A 17 13.40 -9.76 6.98
CA PHE A 17 14.59 -9.45 6.18
C PHE A 17 15.89 -9.34 7.01
N GLY A 18 15.82 -9.43 8.34
CA GLY A 18 16.98 -9.43 9.23
C GLY A 18 17.89 -8.22 9.02
N ASN A 19 19.17 -8.46 8.76
CA ASN A 19 20.22 -7.45 8.64
C ASN A 19 20.07 -6.49 7.45
N ILE A 20 19.27 -6.83 6.43
CA ILE A 20 19.02 -5.93 5.30
C ILE A 20 17.73 -5.11 5.46
N SER A 21 17.02 -5.23 6.59
CA SER A 21 15.74 -4.54 6.84
C SER A 21 15.81 -3.02 6.68
N ASP A 22 16.86 -2.37 7.19
CA ASP A 22 17.07 -0.92 7.05
C ASP A 22 17.28 -0.52 5.58
N ARG A 23 17.97 -1.35 4.81
CA ARG A 23 18.16 -1.15 3.37
C ARG A 23 16.82 -1.30 2.64
N VAL A 24 16.05 -2.33 2.95
CA VAL A 24 14.69 -2.51 2.39
C VAL A 24 13.80 -1.32 2.71
N PHE A 25 13.84 -0.79 3.94
CA PHE A 25 13.06 0.38 4.32
C PHE A 25 13.46 1.64 3.55
N SER A 26 14.76 1.85 3.33
CA SER A 26 15.30 3.06 2.69
C SER A 26 15.28 3.03 1.16
N GLU A 27 15.34 1.85 0.53
CA GLU A 27 15.36 1.71 -0.92
C GLU A 27 13.98 1.38 -1.52
N SER A 28 13.01 0.91 -0.73
CA SER A 28 11.67 0.59 -1.22
C SER A 28 10.72 1.79 -1.13
N ASP A 29 10.50 2.46 -2.26
CA ASP A 29 9.59 3.61 -2.34
C ASP A 29 8.16 3.28 -1.89
N ILE A 30 7.66 2.07 -2.17
CA ILE A 30 6.33 1.65 -1.70
C ILE A 30 6.27 1.50 -0.17
N ILE A 31 7.33 0.99 0.46
CA ILE A 31 7.40 0.91 1.93
C ILE A 31 7.52 2.32 2.53
N GLN A 32 8.35 3.18 1.93
CA GLN A 32 8.43 4.58 2.33
C GLN A 32 7.08 5.30 2.19
N TYR A 33 6.34 5.01 1.12
CA TYR A 33 4.98 5.53 0.91
C TYR A 33 4.02 5.06 2.01
N LEU A 34 4.02 3.77 2.36
CA LEU A 34 3.22 3.24 3.46
C LEU A 34 3.58 3.93 4.79
N ASN A 35 4.86 4.19 5.05
CA ASN A 35 5.29 4.97 6.20
C ASN A 35 4.66 6.38 6.16
N ILE A 36 4.79 7.13 5.04
CA ILE A 36 4.15 8.45 4.88
C ILE A 36 2.63 8.40 5.14
N LYS A 37 1.94 7.36 4.66
CA LYS A 37 0.48 7.20 4.81
C LYS A 37 0.02 6.73 6.19
N THR A 38 0.94 6.26 7.02
CA THR A 38 0.66 5.84 8.40
C THR A 38 1.06 6.88 9.45
N LYS A 39 1.46 8.09 9.03
CA LYS A 39 1.81 9.20 9.94
C LYS A 39 0.72 9.56 10.96
N SER A 40 -0.55 9.29 10.66
CA SER A 40 -1.67 9.54 11.57
C SER A 40 -2.13 8.31 12.35
N ALA A 41 -1.48 7.15 12.20
CA ALA A 41 -1.98 5.89 12.75
C ALA A 41 -2.07 5.87 14.28
N SER A 42 -1.20 6.61 14.97
CA SER A 42 -1.22 6.76 16.43
C SER A 42 -1.85 8.07 16.92
N LYS A 43 -2.46 8.84 16.02
CA LYS A 43 -3.10 10.11 16.38
C LYS A 43 -4.56 9.89 16.78
N GLY A 44 -5.09 10.77 17.61
CA GLY A 44 -6.47 10.69 18.10
C GLY A 44 -7.53 10.79 17.00
N SER A 45 -8.80 10.62 17.40
CA SER A 45 -9.99 10.51 16.54
C SER A 45 -10.25 11.68 15.57
N LYS A 46 -9.60 12.84 15.80
CA LYS A 46 -9.68 14.01 14.90
C LYS A 46 -8.70 13.93 13.73
N SER A 47 -7.75 13.00 13.75
CA SER A 47 -6.79 12.82 12.67
C SER A 47 -7.41 12.09 11.49
N ARG A 48 -7.07 12.51 10.27
CA ARG A 48 -7.58 11.88 9.04
C ARG A 48 -6.65 10.76 8.62
N GLY A 49 -7.06 9.52 8.86
CA GLY A 49 -6.37 8.33 8.35
C GLY A 49 -6.34 8.28 6.83
N SER A 50 -5.23 7.82 6.24
CA SER A 50 -5.08 7.67 4.80
C SER A 50 -5.66 6.34 4.26
N PHE A 51 -6.83 5.94 4.79
CA PHE A 51 -7.43 4.63 4.50
C PHE A 51 -7.65 4.39 3.00
N ALA A 52 -8.00 5.42 2.23
CA ALA A 52 -8.18 5.30 0.78
C ALA A 52 -6.94 4.72 0.07
N ASN A 53 -5.76 5.28 0.37
CA ASN A 53 -4.51 4.87 -0.27
C ASN A 53 -3.96 3.58 0.33
N LEU A 54 -4.03 3.44 1.65
CA LEU A 54 -3.58 2.23 2.34
C LEU A 54 -4.37 1.01 1.85
N TYR A 55 -5.69 1.15 1.73
CA TYR A 55 -6.54 0.05 1.28
C TYR A 55 -6.44 -0.21 -0.21
N ALA A 56 -6.11 0.79 -1.04
CA ALA A 56 -5.82 0.55 -2.45
C ALA A 56 -4.62 -0.39 -2.62
N VAL A 57 -3.53 -0.20 -1.84
CA VAL A 57 -2.41 -1.15 -1.80
C VAL A 57 -2.86 -2.50 -1.25
N TYR A 58 -3.56 -2.49 -0.12
CA TYR A 58 -3.99 -3.70 0.57
C TYR A 58 -4.79 -4.63 -0.34
N VAL A 59 -5.83 -4.14 -1.03
CA VAL A 59 -6.70 -5.01 -1.84
C VAL A 59 -6.00 -5.55 -3.07
N LEU A 60 -5.03 -4.83 -3.64
CA LEU A 60 -4.22 -5.32 -4.76
C LEU A 60 -3.25 -6.42 -4.31
N VAL A 61 -2.63 -6.25 -3.13
CA VAL A 61 -1.78 -7.29 -2.53
C VAL A 61 -2.61 -8.51 -2.11
N GLU A 62 -3.79 -8.30 -1.53
CA GLU A 62 -4.74 -9.37 -1.18
C GLU A 62 -5.15 -10.16 -2.43
N ASP A 63 -5.48 -9.47 -3.53
CA ASP A 63 -5.79 -10.07 -4.82
C ASP A 63 -4.62 -10.92 -5.36
N TYR A 64 -3.39 -10.37 -5.32
CA TYR A 64 -2.17 -11.06 -5.74
C TYR A 64 -1.89 -12.33 -4.93
N LEU A 65 -2.05 -12.26 -3.60
CA LEU A 65 -1.84 -13.39 -2.71
C LEU A 65 -2.93 -14.44 -2.85
N SER A 66 -4.19 -14.04 -3.05
CA SER A 66 -5.33 -14.96 -3.19
C SER A 66 -5.24 -15.86 -4.42
N LYS A 67 -4.53 -15.41 -5.46
CA LYS A 67 -4.21 -16.18 -6.67
C LYS A 67 -2.89 -16.93 -6.58
N GLU A 68 -2.25 -16.93 -5.40
CA GLU A 68 -0.99 -17.60 -5.11
C GLU A 68 0.17 -17.21 -6.04
N PHE A 69 0.14 -16.00 -6.61
CA PHE A 69 1.17 -15.57 -7.56
C PHE A 69 2.59 -15.52 -6.94
N HIS A 70 2.67 -15.26 -5.64
CA HIS A 70 3.92 -15.36 -4.86
C HIS A 70 4.54 -16.76 -4.84
N LYS A 71 3.76 -17.81 -5.12
CA LYS A 71 4.23 -19.21 -5.19
C LYS A 71 4.38 -19.67 -6.64
N THR A 72 3.41 -19.32 -7.48
CA THR A 72 3.30 -19.86 -8.84
C THR A 72 4.13 -19.08 -9.86
N GLY A 73 4.45 -17.80 -9.60
CA GLY A 73 5.13 -16.92 -10.54
C GLY A 73 4.27 -16.50 -11.75
N LYS A 74 3.01 -16.90 -11.81
CA LYS A 74 2.11 -16.70 -12.97
C LYS A 74 1.48 -15.31 -13.07
N TYR A 75 2.01 -14.33 -12.35
CA TYR A 75 1.47 -12.96 -12.40
C TYR A 75 1.53 -12.36 -13.81
N ALA A 76 2.54 -12.74 -14.62
CA ALA A 76 2.66 -12.27 -16.00
C ALA A 76 1.53 -12.75 -16.93
N GLU A 77 0.83 -13.84 -16.58
CA GLU A 77 -0.33 -14.35 -17.31
C GLU A 77 -1.63 -13.68 -16.86
N TYR A 78 -1.57 -12.81 -15.85
CA TYR A 78 -2.76 -12.25 -15.22
C TYR A 78 -3.39 -11.14 -16.06
N GLU A 79 -4.67 -11.30 -16.41
CA GLU A 79 -5.46 -10.30 -17.14
C GLU A 79 -5.81 -9.05 -16.31
N GLY A 80 -5.51 -9.07 -15.01
CA GLY A 80 -5.74 -7.96 -14.09
C GLY A 80 -6.95 -8.13 -13.19
N ALA A 81 -6.98 -7.31 -12.13
CA ALA A 81 -8.03 -7.37 -11.12
C ALA A 81 -9.31 -6.69 -11.59
N VAL A 82 -10.43 -7.38 -11.41
CA VAL A 82 -11.76 -6.83 -11.71
C VAL A 82 -12.03 -5.66 -10.77
N PHE A 83 -12.09 -4.45 -11.33
CA PHE A 83 -12.20 -3.20 -10.57
C PHE A 83 -13.34 -3.18 -9.56
N THR A 84 -14.53 -3.69 -9.93
CA THR A 84 -15.70 -3.71 -9.05
C THR A 84 -15.47 -4.60 -7.83
N ASN A 85 -14.73 -5.70 -7.96
CA ASN A 85 -14.41 -6.61 -6.87
C ASN A 85 -13.42 -5.97 -5.89
N ILE A 86 -12.31 -5.41 -6.39
CA ILE A 86 -11.31 -4.73 -5.53
C ILE A 86 -11.90 -3.51 -4.84
N PHE A 87 -12.76 -2.74 -5.52
CA PHE A 87 -13.40 -1.57 -4.92
C PHE A 87 -14.46 -1.96 -3.88
N LYS A 88 -15.24 -3.02 -4.13
CA LYS A 88 -16.15 -3.58 -3.12
C LYS A 88 -15.36 -3.99 -1.87
N ARG A 89 -14.29 -4.75 -2.06
CA ARG A 89 -13.44 -5.23 -0.97
C ARG A 89 -12.82 -4.09 -0.16
N GLN A 90 -12.38 -3.02 -0.83
CA GLN A 90 -11.87 -1.82 -0.16
C GLN A 90 -12.90 -1.19 0.82
N ARG A 91 -14.19 -1.24 0.48
CA ARG A 91 -15.26 -0.66 1.32
C ARG A 91 -15.68 -1.55 2.47
N GLU A 92 -15.36 -2.84 2.42
CA GLU A 92 -15.60 -3.81 3.51
C GLU A 92 -14.56 -3.68 4.64
N LEU A 93 -13.40 -3.09 4.37
CA LEU A 93 -12.37 -2.87 5.38
C LEU A 93 -12.82 -1.84 6.44
N PRO A 94 -12.29 -1.91 7.68
CA PRO A 94 -12.67 -0.97 8.75
C PRO A 94 -12.53 0.49 8.32
N PHE A 95 -13.53 1.32 8.61
CA PHE A 95 -13.61 2.73 8.16
C PHE A 95 -13.66 2.93 6.63
N GLY A 96 -13.84 1.84 5.87
CA GLY A 96 -13.80 1.82 4.41
C GLY A 96 -15.14 2.14 3.72
N GLN A 97 -16.27 2.01 4.41
CA GLN A 97 -17.61 2.04 3.81
C GLN A 97 -17.88 3.27 2.93
N LYS A 98 -17.35 4.44 3.32
CA LYS A 98 -17.53 5.73 2.62
C LYS A 98 -16.36 6.09 1.68
N LEU A 99 -15.39 5.20 1.48
CA LEU A 99 -14.27 5.47 0.59
C LEU A 99 -14.74 5.56 -0.87
N GLN A 100 -14.19 6.55 -1.57
CA GLN A 100 -14.38 6.76 -3.00
C GLN A 100 -13.30 6.01 -3.80
N ASN A 101 -13.58 5.72 -5.06
CA ASN A 101 -12.69 4.98 -5.95
C ASN A 101 -11.44 5.77 -6.42
N HIS A 102 -11.32 7.06 -6.08
CA HIS A 102 -10.27 7.92 -6.63
C HIS A 102 -8.84 7.40 -6.36
N ALA A 103 -8.62 6.77 -5.21
CA ALA A 103 -7.33 6.19 -4.85
C ALA A 103 -6.94 5.05 -5.81
N LEU A 104 -7.83 4.08 -6.02
CA LEU A 104 -7.65 3.00 -7.01
C LEU A 104 -7.54 3.54 -8.44
N ASN A 105 -8.16 4.69 -8.70
CA ASN A 105 -8.20 5.23 -10.04
C ASN A 105 -6.93 5.96 -10.47
N HIS A 106 -6.56 7.06 -9.82
CA HIS A 106 -5.42 7.87 -10.26
C HIS A 106 -4.74 8.60 -9.12
N ARG A 107 -5.51 9.00 -8.10
CA ARG A 107 -5.04 9.87 -7.02
C ARG A 107 -3.85 9.28 -6.27
N MET A 108 -3.85 7.97 -6.03
CA MET A 108 -2.74 7.31 -5.36
C MET A 108 -1.46 7.36 -6.21
N ASN A 109 -1.55 7.05 -7.51
CA ASN A 109 -0.40 7.11 -8.43
C ASN A 109 0.14 8.53 -8.57
N GLU A 110 -0.73 9.53 -8.72
CA GLU A 110 -0.31 10.94 -8.78
C GLU A 110 0.36 11.40 -7.50
N GLU A 111 -0.19 11.02 -6.35
CA GLU A 111 0.39 11.35 -5.07
C GLU A 111 1.73 10.63 -4.86
N PHE A 112 1.83 9.35 -5.22
CA PHE A 112 3.08 8.59 -5.17
C PHE A 112 4.18 9.26 -6.00
N LYS A 113 3.88 9.63 -7.26
CA LYS A 113 4.83 10.36 -8.13
C LYS A 113 5.30 11.68 -7.54
N LYS A 114 4.44 12.38 -6.79
CA LYS A 114 4.83 13.64 -6.11
C LYS A 114 5.88 13.41 -5.02
N TYR A 115 5.80 12.28 -4.31
CA TYR A 115 6.79 11.90 -3.29
C TYR A 115 8.06 11.31 -3.92
N PHE A 116 7.93 10.48 -4.95
CA PHE A 116 9.03 9.73 -5.57
C PHE A 116 9.16 10.08 -7.05
N ARG A 117 9.66 11.29 -7.34
CA ARG A 117 9.70 11.84 -8.72
C ARG A 117 10.67 11.10 -9.65
N THR A 118 11.69 10.46 -9.08
CA THR A 118 12.71 9.70 -9.80
C THR A 118 12.40 8.21 -9.86
N CYS A 119 11.27 7.77 -9.30
CA CYS A 119 10.84 6.38 -9.37
C CYS A 119 10.17 6.13 -10.73
N ASP A 120 10.70 5.18 -11.48
CA ASP A 120 10.13 4.79 -12.78
C ASP A 120 8.82 3.99 -12.65
N PHE A 121 8.55 3.47 -11.46
CA PHE A 121 7.39 2.62 -11.19
C PHE A 121 6.22 3.40 -10.59
N ILE A 122 5.01 2.94 -10.90
CA ILE A 122 3.77 3.39 -10.26
C ILE A 122 3.11 2.23 -9.50
N PRO A 123 2.47 2.48 -8.35
CA PRO A 123 1.89 1.41 -7.55
C PRO A 123 0.75 0.63 -8.22
N ILE A 124 -0.09 1.31 -9.01
CA ILE A 124 -1.24 0.70 -9.66
C ILE A 124 -1.05 0.77 -11.18
N LEU A 125 -0.85 -0.39 -11.80
CA LEU A 125 -0.81 -0.57 -13.24
C LEU A 125 -2.24 -0.66 -13.79
N ARG A 126 -2.44 -0.19 -15.02
CA ARG A 126 -3.71 -0.14 -15.73
C ARG A 126 -3.53 -0.57 -17.16
#